data_AF-A0A848YFT4-F1
#
_entry.id   AF-A0A848YFT4-F1
#
_cell.length_a   1.000
_cell.length_b   1.000
_cell.length_c   1.000
_cell.angle_alpha   90.00
_cell.angle_beta   90.00
_cell.angle_gamma   90.00
#
_symmetry.space_group_name_H-M   'P 1'
#
loop_
_entity.id
_entity.type
_entity.pdbx_description
1 polymer ?
#
loop_
_entity_poly.entity_id
_entity_poly.type
_entity_poly.pdbx_seq_one_letter_code
_entity_poly.pdbx_strand_id
1 'polypeptide(L)'
;MTANCDAVVVGDGHNGLTCAGYLARAGLCVTVLERRSTVGGLSTGYEFFPGYHASMPNSPGSLEPKVVADLELKKDGQFIRSGAM
;
A
#
# COMPACT_ATOMS: atom_id res chain seq x y z
N MET A 1 7.15 20.24 14.76
CA MET A 1 6.17 20.82 13.83
C MET A 1 5.01 19.85 13.75
N THR A 2 3.84 20.17 14.32
CA THR A 2 2.65 19.34 14.11
C THR A 2 2.08 19.73 12.75
N ALA A 3 2.22 18.84 11.76
CA ALA A 3 1.48 19.00 10.51
C ALA A 3 -0.01 18.97 10.85
N ASN A 4 -0.74 20.01 10.45
CA ASN A 4 -2.18 20.07 10.67
C ASN A 4 -2.81 19.05 9.72
N CYS A 5 -3.14 17.87 10.23
CA CYS A 5 -3.78 16.79 9.48
C CYS A 5 -5.12 16.44 10.13
N ASP A 6 -6.10 16.10 9.31
CA ASP A 6 -7.44 15.70 9.74
C ASP A 6 -7.46 14.26 10.23
N ALA A 7 -6.52 13.44 9.75
CA ALA A 7 -6.39 12.03 10.13
C ALA A 7 -4.92 11.57 10.17
N VAL A 8 -4.64 10.66 11.11
CA VAL A 8 -3.37 9.93 11.19
C VAL A 8 -3.64 8.44 10.99
N VAL A 9 -2.96 7.84 10.02
CA VAL A 9 -2.98 6.39 9.77
C VAL A 9 -1.65 5.80 10.24
N VAL A 10 -1.71 4.79 11.10
CA VAL A 10 -0.52 4.10 11.62
C VAL A 10 -0.33 2.78 10.88
N GLY A 11 0.80 2.64 10.20
CA GLY A 11 1.19 1.52 9.34
C GLY A 11 0.95 1.82 7.86
N ASP A 12 1.94 1.53 7.02
CA ASP A 12 1.88 1.77 5.55
C ASP A 12 1.74 0.50 4.70
N GLY A 13 1.24 -0.58 5.29
CA GLY A 13 0.80 -1.74 4.52
C GLY A 13 -0.36 -1.40 3.59
N HIS A 14 -0.71 -2.36 2.71
CA HIS A 14 -1.82 -2.21 1.75
C HIS A 14 -3.12 -1.68 2.38
N ASN A 15 -3.48 -2.12 3.59
CA ASN A 15 -4.66 -1.63 4.30
C ASN A 15 -4.53 -0.15 4.70
N GLY A 16 -3.40 0.24 5.28
CA GLY A 16 -3.15 1.61 5.72
C GLY A 16 -3.12 2.58 4.53
N LEU A 17 -2.42 2.21 3.46
CA LEU A 17 -2.37 3.00 2.23
C LEU A 17 -3.71 3.06 1.50
N THR A 18 -4.51 1.98 1.52
CA THR A 18 -5.87 2.00 0.97
C THR A 18 -6.75 2.99 1.76
N CYS A 19 -6.73 2.90 3.09
CA CYS A 19 -7.47 3.80 3.95
C CYS A 19 -7.06 5.27 3.73
N ALA A 20 -5.76 5.54 3.75
CA ALA A 20 -5.20 6.87 3.51
C ALA A 20 -5.58 7.41 2.12
N GLY A 21 -5.54 6.57 1.09
CA GLY A 21 -5.93 6.93 -0.27
C GLY A 21 -7.39 7.35 -0.37
N TYR A 22 -8.31 6.61 0.27
CA TYR A 22 -9.74 7.00 0.29
C TYR A 22 -9.99 8.28 1.10
N LEU A 23 -9.33 8.45 2.25
CA LEU A 23 -9.44 9.68 3.05
C LEU A 23 -8.91 10.90 2.28
N ALA A 24 -7.76 10.76 1.61
CA ALA A 24 -7.19 11.82 0.78
C ALA A 24 -8.10 12.16 -0.41
N ARG A 25 -8.70 11.16 -1.07
CA ARG A 25 -9.70 11.38 -2.14
C ARG A 25 -10.96 12.08 -1.64
N ALA A 26 -11.32 11.93 -0.37
CA ALA A 26 -12.39 12.70 0.27
C ALA A 26 -11.99 14.14 0.63
N GLY A 27 -10.75 14.55 0.33
CA GLY A 27 -10.25 15.91 0.55
C GLY A 27 -9.58 16.14 1.91
N LEU A 28 -9.35 15.08 2.70
CA LEU A 28 -8.71 15.19 4.01
C LEU A 28 -7.19 15.26 3.89
N CYS A 29 -6.56 16.04 4.75
CA CYS A 29 -5.11 16.01 4.95
C CYS A 29 -4.76 14.81 5.85
N VAL A 30 -4.09 13.81 5.29
CA VAL A 30 -3.78 12.54 5.98
C VAL A 30 -2.28 12.41 6.19
N THR A 31 -1.87 12.10 7.43
CA THR A 31 -0.49 11.70 7.74
C THR A 31 -0.43 10.19 7.92
N VAL A 32 0.47 9.52 7.21
CA VAL A 32 0.74 8.09 7.39
C VAL A 32 2.06 7.93 8.14
N LEU A 33 2.07 7.13 9.20
CA LEU A 33 3.25 6.85 10.02
C LEU A 33 3.59 5.37 9.93
N GLU A 34 4.80 5.06 9.45
CA GLU A 34 5.35 3.70 9.42
C GLU A 34 6.64 3.65 10.24
N ARG A 35 6.87 2.53 10.94
CA ARG A 35 8.08 2.30 11.73
C ARG A 35 9.29 2.03 10.83
N ARG A 36 9.10 1.28 9.74
CA ARG A 36 10.15 0.94 8.78
C ARG A 36 10.57 2.15 7.95
N SER A 37 11.79 2.09 7.43
CA SER A 37 12.31 3.09 6.47
C SER A 37 11.83 2.85 5.03
N THR A 38 10.98 1.85 4.81
CA THR A 38 10.52 1.42 3.48
C THR A 38 9.01 1.34 3.47
N VAL A 39 8.39 1.84 2.41
CA VAL A 39 6.93 1.88 2.27
C VAL A 39 6.35 0.60 1.67
N GLY A 40 5.17 0.21 2.15
CA GLY A 40 4.33 -0.84 1.55
C GLY A 40 4.09 -2.05 2.46
N GLY A 41 4.58 -2.01 3.70
CA GLY A 41 4.48 -3.11 4.65
C GLY A 41 4.89 -4.47 4.07
N LEU A 42 3.98 -5.44 4.16
CA LEU A 42 4.21 -6.81 3.66
C LEU A 42 4.19 -6.93 2.12
N SER A 43 3.69 -5.90 1.42
CA SER A 43 3.68 -5.85 -0.04
C SER A 43 5.05 -5.43 -0.60
N THR A 44 5.94 -4.93 0.24
CA THR A 44 7.30 -4.55 -0.15
C THR A 44 8.17 -5.78 -0.32
N GLY A 45 8.93 -5.82 -1.41
CA GLY A 45 9.97 -6.84 -1.60
C GLY A 45 11.07 -6.69 -0.55
N TYR A 46 11.54 -7.81 -0.03
CA TYR A 46 12.72 -7.92 0.81
C TYR A 46 13.62 -9.02 0.28
N GLU A 47 14.93 -8.83 0.43
CA GLU A 47 15.91 -9.85 0.10
C GLU A 47 16.00 -10.86 1.25
N PHE A 48 15.66 -12.12 0.99
CA PHE A 48 15.68 -13.18 2.01
C PHE A 48 16.92 -14.09 1.88
N PHE A 49 17.60 -14.03 0.74
CA PHE A 49 18.89 -14.66 0.47
C PHE A 49 19.63 -13.81 -0.57
N PRO A 50 20.97 -13.74 -0.60
CA PRO A 50 21.70 -12.93 -1.57
C PRO A 50 21.26 -13.18 -3.03
N GLY A 51 20.68 -12.16 -3.66
CA GLY A 51 20.11 -12.17 -5.01
C GLY A 51 18.63 -12.57 -5.09
N TYR A 52 18.00 -13.03 -4.00
CA TYR A 52 16.63 -13.56 -3.99
C TYR A 52 15.70 -12.66 -3.18
N HIS A 53 14.70 -12.14 -3.88
CA HIS A 53 13.70 -11.23 -3.32
C HIS A 53 12.35 -11.91 -3.24
N ALA A 54 11.63 -11.66 -2.16
CA ALA A 54 10.24 -12.06 -1.98
C ALA A 54 9.45 -10.92 -1.34
N SER A 55 8.14 -10.95 -1.49
CA SER A 55 7.23 -10.21 -0.61
C SER A 55 6.43 -11.23 0.20
N MET A 56 5.92 -10.84 1.37
CA MET A 56 5.14 -11.72 2.25
C MET A 56 3.69 -11.23 2.40
N PRO A 57 2.92 -10.96 1.33
CA PRO A 57 1.52 -10.66 1.51
C PRO A 57 0.81 -11.92 2.03
N ASN A 58 -0.04 -11.77 3.05
CA ASN A 58 -0.85 -12.87 3.63
C ASN A 58 -1.87 -13.50 2.65
N SER A 59 -1.86 -13.08 1.38
CA SER A 59 -2.61 -13.66 0.26
C SER A 59 -1.92 -13.24 -1.04
N PRO A 60 -1.84 -14.09 -2.08
CA PRO A 60 -1.19 -13.69 -3.33
C PRO A 60 -2.02 -12.63 -4.06
N GLY A 61 -1.54 -11.39 -4.03
CA GLY A 61 -1.59 -10.51 -5.22
C GLY A 61 -2.96 -9.95 -5.67
N SER A 62 -4.01 -9.92 -4.85
CA SER A 62 -5.23 -9.18 -5.24
C SER A 62 -5.66 -8.18 -4.18
N LEU A 63 -5.26 -6.93 -4.39
CA LEU A 63 -6.11 -5.82 -3.97
C LEU A 63 -7.49 -5.99 -4.63
N GLU A 64 -8.54 -5.61 -3.91
CA GLU A 64 -9.89 -5.72 -4.42
C GLU A 64 -10.04 -4.89 -5.71
N PRO A 65 -10.62 -5.42 -6.81
CA PRO A 65 -10.65 -4.72 -8.10
C PRO A 65 -11.27 -3.32 -8.01
N LYS A 66 -12.25 -3.15 -7.12
CA LYS A 66 -12.82 -1.84 -6.83
C LYS A 66 -11.78 -0.87 -6.28
N VAL A 67 -10.94 -1.29 -5.33
CA VAL A 67 -9.86 -0.45 -4.79
C VAL A 67 -8.84 -0.09 -5.87
N VAL A 68 -8.49 -1.07 -6.72
CA VAL A 68 -7.57 -0.83 -7.86
C VAL A 68 -8.14 0.19 -8.83
N ALA A 69 -9.43 0.12 -9.14
CA ALA A 69 -10.11 1.06 -10.03
C ALA A 69 -10.27 2.44 -9.37
N ASP A 70 -10.77 2.48 -8.14
CA ASP A 70 -11.04 3.67 -7.36
C ASP A 70 -9.78 4.51 -7.14
N LEU A 71 -8.67 3.86 -6.76
CA LEU A 71 -7.39 4.54 -6.52
C LEU A 71 -6.53 4.63 -7.79
N GLU A 72 -7.08 4.28 -8.96
CA GLU A 72 -6.44 4.37 -10.28
C GLU A 72 -5.06 3.69 -10.38
N LEU A 73 -4.83 2.65 -9.58
CA LEU A 73 -3.48 2.15 -9.33
C LEU A 73 -2.80 1.56 -10.58
N LYS A 74 -3.57 1.21 -11.61
CA LYS A 74 -3.05 0.73 -12.91
C LYS A 74 -2.28 1.80 -13.70
N LYS A 75 -2.42 3.08 -13.38
CA LYS A 75 -1.70 4.15 -14.10
C LYS A 75 -0.19 4.07 -13.90
N ASP A 76 0.26 3.70 -12.69
CA ASP A 76 1.65 3.84 -12.27
C ASP A 76 2.30 2.51 -11.80
N GLY A 77 1.64 1.35 -11.99
CA GLY A 77 2.13 0.08 -11.47
C GLY A 77 1.64 -1.18 -12.17
N GLN A 78 2.36 -2.28 -11.95
CA GLN A 78 1.99 -3.62 -12.42
C GLN A 78 1.23 -4.40 -11.32
N PHE A 79 0.02 -4.86 -11.65
CA PHE A 79 -0.81 -5.67 -10.75
C PHE A 79 -0.76 -7.14 -11.18
N ILE A 80 -0.09 -7.98 -10.41
CA ILE A 80 0.04 -9.41 -10.68
C ILE A 80 -1.01 -10.16 -9.86
N ARG A 81 -2.09 -10.61 -10.51
CA ARG A 81 -3.01 -11.57 -9.91
C ARG A 81 -2.49 -12.99 -10.18
N SER A 82 -2.13 -13.73 -9.14
CA SER A 82 -1.93 -15.18 -9.27
C SER A 82 -3.27 -15.83 -9.62
N GLY A 83 -3.45 -16.25 -10.87
CA GLY A 83 -4.67 -16.94 -11.34
C GLY A 83 -5.23 -16.47 -12.69
N ALA A 84 -4.63 -15.47 -13.34
CA ALA A 84 -4.91 -15.20 -14.75
C ALA A 84 -3.90 -15.97 -15.63
N MET A 85 -4.25 -17.23 -15.92
CA MET A 85 -3.94 -17.86 -17.21
C MET A 85 -5.22 -17.81 -18.05
#